data_AF-A0A965GQ84-F1
#
_entry.id   AF-A0A965GQ84-F1
#
_cell.length_a   1.000
_cell.length_b   1.000
_cell.length_c   1.000
_cell.angle_alpha   90.00
_cell.angle_beta   90.00
_cell.angle_gamma   90.00
#
_symmetry.space_group_name_H-M   'P 1'
#
loop_
_entity.id
_entity.type
_entity.pdbx_description
1 polymer ?
#
loop_
_entity_poly.entity_id
_entity_poly.type
_entity_poly.pdbx_seq_one_letter_code
_entity_poly.pdbx_strand_id
1 'polypeptide(L)' 'FKQGEMEKIKQYCIDDVKVTKGVYEYGLKYSALAYEDRLGGRKAIPVDFALKQAQKPAINLTMPF' A
#
# COMPACT_ATOMS: atom_id res chain seq x y z
N PHE A 1 17.72 -10.67 29.45
CA PHE A 1 17.37 -9.55 28.55
C PHE A 1 16.44 -10.08 27.44
N LYS A 2 15.37 -9.35 27.09
CA LYS A 2 14.60 -9.45 25.82
C LYS A 2 13.29 -10.27 25.68
N GLN A 3 12.62 -10.75 26.75
CA GLN A 3 11.29 -11.39 26.54
C GLN A 3 10.16 -10.38 26.27
N GLY A 4 10.11 -9.24 26.98
CA GLY A 4 9.06 -8.23 26.80
C GLY A 4 9.18 -7.35 25.55
N GLU A 5 10.30 -7.41 24.83
CA GLU A 5 10.50 -6.63 23.59
C GLU A 5 9.98 -7.40 22.35
N MET A 6 10.03 -8.73 22.37
CA MET A 6 9.62 -9.54 21.22
C MET A 6 8.10 -9.53 20.99
N GLU A 7 7.29 -9.47 22.05
CA GLU A 7 5.83 -9.33 21.91
C GLU A 7 5.43 -7.98 21.33
N LYS A 8 6.11 -6.90 21.74
CA LYS A 8 5.91 -5.56 21.17
C LYS A 8 6.24 -5.50 19.68
N ILE A 9 7.35 -6.15 19.28
CA ILE A 9 7.75 -6.23 17.86
C ILE A 9 6.69 -6.99 17.05
N LYS A 10 6.18 -8.10 17.57
CA LYS A 10 5.11 -8.87 16.91
C LYS A 10 3.82 -8.06 16.78
N GLN A 11 3.40 -7.37 17.84
CA GLN A 11 2.21 -6.51 17.80
C GLN A 11 2.37 -5.36 16.79
N TYR A 12 3.53 -4.70 16.78
CA TYR A 12 3.81 -3.63 15.82
C TYR A 12 3.67 -4.10 14.37
N CYS A 13 4.23 -5.28 14.04
CA CYS A 13 4.12 -5.83 12.69
C CYS A 13 2.67 -6.15 12.30
N ILE A 14 1.87 -6.68 13.23
CA ILE A 14 0.46 -7.00 12.99
C ILE A 14 -0.35 -5.72 12.82
N ASP A 15 -0.07 -4.69 13.61
CA ASP A 15 -0.81 -3.44 13.56
C ASP A 15 -0.52 -2.66 12.27
N ASP A 16 0.70 -2.70 11.76
CA ASP A 16 1.04 -2.14 10.44
C ASP A 16 0.23 -2.81 9.30
N VAL A 17 0.04 -4.13 9.37
CA VAL A 17 -0.79 -4.88 8.40
C VAL A 17 -2.27 -4.51 8.52
N LYS A 18 -2.79 -4.32 9.74
CA LYS A 18 -4.18 -3.89 9.94
C LYS A 18 -4.42 -2.49 9.38
N VAL A 19 -3.50 -1.55 9.64
CA VAL A 19 -3.60 -0.16 9.17
C VAL A 19 -3.56 -0.13 7.64
N THR A 20 -2.57 -0.78 7.02
CA THR A 20 -2.45 -0.83 5.55
C THR A 20 -3.67 -1.49 4.90
N LYS A 21 -4.21 -2.56 5.49
CA LYS A 21 -5.47 -3.18 5.03
C LYS A 21 -6.66 -2.23 5.11
N GLY A 22 -6.82 -1.50 6.21
CA GLY A 22 -7.91 -0.53 6.37
C GLY A 22 -7.82 0.62 5.37
N VAL A 23 -6.61 1.13 5.12
CA VAL A 23 -6.36 2.16 4.09
C VAL A 23 -6.70 1.63 2.70
N TYR A 24 -6.30 0.38 2.38
CA TYR A 24 -6.62 -0.26 1.11
C TYR A 24 -8.13 -0.45 0.90
N GLU A 25 -8.84 -0.98 1.90
CA GLU A 25 -10.30 -1.17 1.83
C GLU A 25 -11.05 0.16 1.68
N TYR A 26 -10.62 1.20 2.38
CA TYR A 26 -11.16 2.55 2.22
C TYR A 26 -10.93 3.08 0.80
N GLY A 27 -9.69 2.99 0.31
CA GLY A 27 -9.35 3.41 -1.03
C GLY A 27 -10.12 2.65 -2.11
N LEU A 28 -10.35 1.35 -1.93
CA LEU A 28 -11.08 0.52 -2.90
C LEU A 28 -12.57 0.85 -2.91
N LYS A 29 -13.16 1.20 -1.76
CA LYS A 29 -14.58 1.57 -1.65
C LYS A 29 -14.89 2.98 -2.18
N TYR A 30 -14.02 3.94 -1.91
CA TYR A 30 -14.26 5.36 -2.22
C TYR A 30 -13.49 5.84 -3.46
N SER A 31 -12.59 5.01 -4.03
CA SER A 31 -11.63 5.39 -5.08
C SER A 31 -10.80 6.64 -4.73
N ALA A 32 -10.66 6.92 -3.43
CA ALA A 32 -9.96 8.07 -2.89
C ALA A 32 -9.44 7.78 -1.48
N LEU A 33 -8.30 8.36 -1.12
CA LEU A 33 -7.74 8.32 0.23
C LEU A 33 -7.92 9.67 0.91
N ALA A 34 -8.45 9.66 2.13
CA ALA A 34 -8.61 10.87 2.92
C ALA A 34 -7.38 11.09 3.81
N TYR A 35 -6.90 12.33 3.88
CA TYR A 35 -5.84 12.74 4.78
C TYR A 35 -6.16 14.10 5.40
N GLU A 36 -5.61 14.34 6.58
CA GLU A 36 -5.70 15.64 7.24
C GLU A 36 -4.56 16.54 6.77
N ASP A 37 -4.90 17.74 6.33
CA ASP A 37 -3.93 18.78 6.02
C ASP A 37 -3.37 19.40 7.31
N ARG A 38 -2.23 20.08 7.22
CA ARG A 38 -1.58 20.78 8.35
C ARG A 38 -2.48 21.82 9.02
N LEU A 39 -3.49 22.31 8.30
CA LEU A 39 -4.48 23.29 8.76
C LEU A 39 -5.76 22.63 9.32
N GLY A 40 -5.77 21.31 9.50
CA GLY A 40 -6.94 20.55 10.00
C GLY A 40 -8.03 20.30 8.96
N GLY A 41 -7.80 20.64 7.69
CA GLY A 41 -8.74 20.37 6.61
C GLY A 41 -8.65 18.92 6.13
N ARG A 42 -9.77 18.21 6.06
CA ARG A 42 -9.81 16.86 5.46
C ARG A 42 -9.80 16.97 3.94
N LYS A 43 -8.73 16.46 3.31
CA LYS A 43 -8.58 16.40 1.85
C LYS A 43 -8.67 14.96 1.36
N ALA A 44 -9.08 14.78 0.11
CA ALA A 44 -9.16 13.49 -0.55
C ALA A 44 -8.20 13.45 -1.75
N ILE A 45 -7.44 12.36 -1.88
CA ILE A 45 -6.57 12.07 -3.01
C ILE A 45 -7.23 10.96 -3.82
N PRO A 46 -7.63 11.20 -5.07
CA PRO A 46 -8.16 10.14 -5.92
C PRO A 46 -7.08 9.08 -6.17
N VAL A 47 -7.44 7.81 -6.01
CA VAL A 47 -6.53 6.68 -6.20
C VAL A 47 -7.17 5.62 -7.07
N ASP A 48 -6.38 5.05 -7.97
CA ASP A 48 -6.78 3.93 -8.81
C ASP A 48 -5.96 2.70 -8.42
N PHE A 49 -6.66 1.67 -7.90
CA PHE A 49 -6.05 0.40 -7.51
C PHE A 49 -6.07 -0.64 -8.65
N ALA A 50 -6.48 -0.25 -9.86
CA ALA A 50 -6.41 -1.13 -11.01
C ALA A 50 -4.95 -1.56 -11.27
N LEU A 51 -4.74 -2.88 -11.33
CA LEU A 51 -3.48 -3.44 -11.79
C LEU A 51 -3.28 -3.03 -13.25
N LYS A 52 -2.43 -2.03 -13.49
CA LYS A 52 -2.00 -1.67 -14.83
C LYS A 52 -1.22 -2.85 -15.40
N GLN A 53 -1.84 -3.58 -16.32
CA GLN A 53 -1.15 -4.63 -17.06
C GLN A 53 -0.02 -3.97 -17.84
N ALA A 54 1.22 -4.20 -17.38
CA ALA A 54 2.38 -3.82 -18.15
C ALA A 54 2.31 -4.59 -19.46
N GLN A 55 2.13 -3.88 -20.58
CA GLN A 55 2.33 -4.46 -21.90
C GLN A 55 3.75 -5.01 -21.90
N LYS A 56 3.91 -6.34 -21.89
CA LYS A 56 5.22 -6.96 -22.04
C LYS A 56 5.69 -6.60 -23.45
N PRO A 57 6.68 -5.73 -23.65
CA PRO A 57 7.22 -5.56 -24.99
C PRO A 57 7.76 -6.92 -25.41
N ALA A 58 7.30 -7.42 -26.56
CA ALA A 58 7.82 -8.64 -27.16
C ALA A 58 9.25 -8.36 -27.66
N ILE A 59 10.20 -8.34 -26.75
CA ILE A 59 11.62 -8.28 -27.08
C ILE A 59 12.04 -9.68 -27.54
N ASN A 60 12.54 -9.79 -28.77
CA ASN A 60 13.08 -11.04 -29.30
C ASN A 60 14.42 -11.32 -28.61
N LEU A 61 14.43 -12.26 -27.66
CA LEU A 61 15.62 -12.66 -26.86
C LEU A 61 16.51 -13.68 -27.60
N THR A 62 16.57 -13.65 -28.93
CA THR A 62 17.42 -14.58 -29.71
C THR A 62 18.63 -13.84 -30.27
N MET A 63 19.83 -14.36 -29.98
CA MET A 63 21.07 -13.88 -30.60
C MET A 63 21.19 -14.44 -32.04
N PRO A 64 21.66 -13.64 -33.01
CA PRO A 64 22.03 -14.14 -34.32
C PRO A 64 23.24 -15.08 -34.19
N PHE A 65 23.16 -16.22 -34.87
CA PHE A 65 24.24 -17.21 -35.00
C PHE A 65 25.36 -16.72 -35.92
#